data_AF-A0A966HDC9-F1
#
_entry.id   AF-A0A966HDC9-F1
#
_cell.length_a   1.000
_cell.length_b   1.000
_cell.length_c   1.000
_cell.angle_alpha   90.00
_cell.angle_beta   90.00
_cell.angle_gamma   90.00
#
_symmetry.space_group_name_H-M   'P 1'
#
loop_
_entity.id
_entity.type
_entity.pdbx_description
1 polymer ?
#
loop_
_entity_poly.entity_id
_entity_poly.type
_entity_poly.pdbx_seq_one_letter_code
_entity_poly.pdbx_strand_id
1 'polypeptide(L)'
;MNIKNTFSQAIKNRSFFLSSIALGLVLFAVFVVAAIEIRPNELQVPIRYSAFGITNIYRAQWYYEFEFVIFAIVAALSVYIIALKLFITKTPKFATYFLWFSTVLLTIVLVVTIAIFRVISVVE
;
A
#
# COMPACT_ATOMS: atom_id res chain seq x y z
N MET A 1 -24.60 -19.99 2.83
CA MET A 1 -24.65 -18.50 2.85
C MET A 1 -24.24 -17.99 1.48
N ASN A 2 -25.13 -17.31 0.74
CA ASN A 2 -24.87 -16.93 -0.65
C ASN A 2 -23.97 -15.68 -0.73
N ILE A 3 -22.67 -15.88 -1.00
CA ILE A 3 -21.65 -14.82 -1.11
C ILE A 3 -22.09 -13.69 -2.07
N LYS A 4 -22.78 -14.04 -3.16
CA LYS A 4 -23.32 -13.08 -4.14
C LYS A 4 -24.30 -12.08 -3.52
N ASN A 5 -25.13 -12.53 -2.58
CA ASN A 5 -26.15 -11.69 -1.95
C ASN A 5 -25.51 -10.72 -0.96
N THR A 6 -24.49 -11.16 -0.23
CA THR A 6 -23.72 -10.29 0.66
C THR A 6 -23.02 -9.17 -0.10
N PHE A 7 -22.37 -9.49 -1.21
CA PHE A 7 -21.63 -8.49 -1.99
C PHE A 7 -22.59 -7.43 -2.56
N SER A 8 -23.74 -7.86 -3.07
CA SER A 8 -24.80 -6.94 -3.52
C SER A 8 -25.33 -6.05 -2.39
N GLN A 9 -25.52 -6.60 -1.19
CA GLN A 9 -25.97 -5.82 -0.02
C GLN A 9 -24.90 -4.83 0.47
N ALA A 10 -23.62 -5.20 0.42
CA ALA A 10 -22.51 -4.34 0.77
C ALA A 10 -22.41 -3.12 -0.16
N ILE A 11 -22.59 -3.32 -1.48
CA ILE A 11 -22.61 -2.25 -2.48
C ILE A 11 -23.83 -1.34 -2.32
N LYS A 12 -25.00 -1.91 -2.00
CA LYS A 12 -26.21 -1.11 -1.76
C LYS A 12 -26.10 -0.21 -0.53
N ASN A 13 -25.24 -0.54 0.42
CA ASN A 13 -24.98 0.29 1.58
C ASN A 13 -24.05 1.46 1.21
N ARG A 14 -24.62 2.66 1.04
CA ARG A 14 -23.90 3.89 0.66
C ARG A 14 -22.63 4.13 1.49
N SER A 15 -22.70 3.95 2.81
CA SER A 15 -21.58 4.25 3.70
C SER A 15 -20.42 3.27 3.52
N PHE A 16 -20.74 1.97 3.39
CA PHE A 16 -19.74 0.93 3.14
C PHE A 16 -19.14 1.05 1.73
N PHE A 17 -19.96 1.42 0.75
CA PHE A 17 -19.52 1.67 -0.61
C PHE A 17 -18.54 2.86 -0.68
N LEU A 18 -18.86 3.98 -0.03
CA LEU A 18 -17.96 5.14 0.06
C LEU A 18 -16.62 4.79 0.71
N SER A 19 -16.62 4.04 1.82
CA SER A 19 -15.37 3.60 2.46
C SER A 19 -14.55 2.66 1.58
N SER A 20 -15.22 1.83 0.78
CA SER A 20 -14.55 0.92 -0.17
C SER A 20 -13.91 1.69 -1.34
N ILE A 21 -14.59 2.75 -1.85
CA ILE A 21 -14.01 3.66 -2.85
C ILE A 21 -12.79 4.37 -2.27
N ALA A 22 -12.87 4.88 -1.04
CA ALA A 22 -11.75 5.56 -0.40
C ALA A 22 -10.52 4.64 -0.28
N LEU A 23 -10.71 3.39 0.13
CA LEU A 23 -9.65 2.37 0.15
C LEU A 23 -9.07 2.14 -1.27
N GLY A 24 -9.95 2.03 -2.27
CA GLY A 24 -9.55 1.87 -3.67
C GLY A 24 -8.75 3.06 -4.21
N LEU A 25 -9.09 4.29 -3.82
CA LEU A 25 -8.34 5.49 -4.19
C LEU A 25 -6.94 5.52 -3.56
N VAL A 26 -6.81 5.11 -2.30
CA VAL A 26 -5.49 5.00 -1.65
C VAL A 26 -4.64 3.94 -2.35
N LEU A 27 -5.23 2.78 -2.67
CA LEU A 27 -4.52 1.73 -3.41
C LEU A 27 -4.13 2.19 -4.82
N PHE A 28 -5.01 2.93 -5.51
CA PHE A 28 -4.68 3.53 -6.80
C PHE A 28 -3.53 4.55 -6.68
N ALA A 29 -3.51 5.38 -5.64
CA ALA A 29 -2.43 6.31 -5.39
C ALA A 29 -1.08 5.58 -5.18
N VAL A 30 -1.07 4.43 -4.50
CA VAL A 30 0.13 3.58 -4.37
C VAL A 30 0.65 3.19 -5.76
N PHE A 31 -0.22 2.76 -6.68
CA PHE A 31 0.20 2.41 -8.05
C PHE A 31 0.75 3.60 -8.82
N VAL A 32 0.13 4.78 -8.69
CA VAL A 32 0.61 6.02 -9.33
C VAL A 32 2.00 6.38 -8.80
N VAL A 33 2.20 6.36 -7.48
CA VAL A 33 3.51 6.63 -6.85
C VAL A 33 4.55 5.62 -7.34
N ALA A 34 4.22 4.33 -7.33
CA ALA A 34 5.12 3.29 -7.81
C ALA A 34 5.51 3.50 -9.28
N ALA A 35 4.56 3.87 -10.14
CA ALA A 35 4.84 4.10 -11.56
C ALA A 35 5.74 5.33 -11.81
N ILE A 36 5.74 6.32 -10.91
CA ILE A 36 6.54 7.54 -11.03
C ILE A 36 7.94 7.35 -10.41
N GLU A 37 8.01 6.68 -9.27
CA GLU A 37 9.23 6.56 -8.46
C GLU A 37 10.08 5.35 -8.84
N ILE A 38 9.47 4.20 -9.19
CA ILE A 38 10.22 3.00 -9.55
C ILE A 38 10.85 3.19 -10.93
N ARG A 39 12.13 3.56 -10.92
CA ARG A 39 12.94 3.70 -12.13
C ARG A 39 13.82 2.46 -12.25
N PRO A 40 13.60 1.61 -13.28
CA PRO A 40 14.51 0.52 -13.57
C PRO A 40 15.82 1.13 -14.09
N ASN A 41 16.75 1.42 -13.18
CA ASN A 41 18.07 1.88 -13.52
C ASN A 41 19.09 0.77 -13.20
N GLU A 42 19.79 0.30 -14.24
CA GLU A 42 20.84 -0.73 -14.12
C GLU A 42 22.21 -0.12 -13.80
N LEU A 43 22.30 1.21 -13.68
CA LEU A 43 23.53 1.90 -13.29
C LEU A 43 23.83 1.69 -11.81
N GLN A 44 24.29 0.48 -11.47
CA GLN A 44 25.15 0.29 -10.32
C GLN A 44 26.46 1.00 -10.62
N VAL A 45 26.65 2.23 -10.14
CA VAL A 45 27.99 2.85 -10.15
C VAL A 45 28.78 2.24 -9.00
N PRO A 46 29.81 1.41 -9.26
CA PRO A 46 30.57 0.75 -8.21
C PRO A 46 31.35 1.73 -7.34
N ILE A 47 31.37 1.38 -6.05
CA ILE A 47 31.98 2.05 -4.91
C ILE A 47 33.51 1.92 -4.98
N ARG A 48 34.25 2.94 -4.53
CA ARG A 48 35.70 2.83 -4.30
C ARG A 48 35.98 1.98 -3.06
N TYR A 49 36.77 0.92 -3.19
CA TYR A 49 37.47 0.34 -2.04
C TYR A 49 38.74 1.15 -1.79
N SER A 50 38.88 1.77 -0.62
CA SER A 50 40.22 1.91 -0.05
C SER A 50 40.32 0.91 1.08
N ALA A 51 41.32 0.04 0.98
CA ALA A 51 41.92 -0.47 2.20
C ALA A 51 42.15 0.75 3.12
N PHE A 52 41.72 0.65 4.38
CA PHE A 52 41.91 1.67 5.42
C PHE A 52 40.97 2.90 5.44
N GLY A 53 39.67 2.77 5.13
CA GLY A 53 38.64 3.74 5.59
C GLY A 53 37.69 4.37 4.56
N ILE A 54 37.07 3.60 3.66
CA ILE A 54 35.99 4.10 2.78
C ILE A 54 34.65 3.39 3.06
N THR A 55 33.59 4.19 3.16
CA THR A 55 32.19 3.80 3.40
C THR A 55 31.63 2.96 2.25
N ASN A 56 31.39 1.66 2.50
CA ASN A 56 30.66 0.81 1.58
C ASN A 56 29.15 1.06 1.70
N ILE A 57 28.60 1.85 0.78
CA ILE A 57 27.16 2.08 0.64
C ILE A 57 26.55 0.90 -0.13
N TYR A 58 26.01 -0.10 0.56
CA TYR A 58 25.20 -1.13 -0.08
C TYR A 58 23.88 -0.51 -0.57
N ARG A 59 23.71 -0.40 -1.89
CA ARG A 59 22.45 0.05 -2.52
C ARG A 59 21.54 -1.15 -2.74
N ALA A 60 20.31 -1.10 -2.22
CA ALA A 60 19.29 -2.08 -2.59
C ALA A 60 18.92 -1.90 -4.07
N GLN A 61 18.59 -2.99 -4.75
CA GLN A 61 18.18 -2.92 -6.15
C GLN A 61 16.77 -2.30 -6.26
N TRP A 62 16.50 -1.62 -7.38
CA TRP A 62 15.23 -0.95 -7.67
C TRP A 62 13.99 -1.83 -7.48
N TYR A 63 14.12 -3.16 -7.62
CA TYR A 63 13.00 -4.08 -7.40
C TYR A 63 12.55 -4.18 -5.93
N TYR A 64 13.37 -3.75 -4.96
CA TYR A 64 12.98 -3.72 -3.55
C TYR A 64 11.79 -2.77 -3.32
N GLU A 65 11.64 -1.75 -4.16
CA GLU A 65 10.52 -0.81 -4.12
C GLU A 65 9.18 -1.50 -4.41
N PHE A 66 9.17 -2.61 -5.15
CA PHE A 66 7.96 -3.41 -5.36
C PHE A 66 7.44 -4.06 -4.08
N GLU A 67 8.28 -4.33 -3.08
CA GLU A 67 7.82 -4.92 -1.82
C GLU A 67 6.81 -4.01 -1.12
N PHE A 68 7.00 -2.68 -1.19
CA PHE A 68 6.05 -1.71 -0.65
C PHE A 68 4.71 -1.73 -1.38
N VAL A 69 4.74 -1.90 -2.71
CA VAL A 69 3.53 -2.02 -3.54
C VAL A 69 2.78 -3.30 -3.23
N ILE A 70 3.49 -4.43 -3.20
CA ILE A 70 2.92 -5.74 -2.86
C ILE A 70 2.32 -5.71 -1.45
N PHE A 71 3.03 -5.13 -0.49
CA PHE A 71 2.54 -4.95 0.88
C PHE A 71 1.22 -4.18 0.90
N ALA A 72 1.14 -3.04 0.20
CA ALA A 72 -0.08 -2.23 0.15
C ALA A 72 -1.27 -3.00 -0.48
N ILE A 73 -1.02 -3.77 -1.55
CA ILE A 73 -2.04 -4.61 -2.20
C ILE A 73 -2.55 -5.68 -1.22
N VAL A 74 -1.64 -6.43 -0.60
CA VAL A 74 -1.99 -7.51 0.34
C VAL A 74 -2.73 -6.94 1.55
N ALA A 75 -2.27 -5.81 2.09
CA ALA A 75 -2.91 -5.13 3.21
C ALA A 75 -4.33 -4.67 2.84
N ALA A 76 -4.51 -3.99 1.70
CA ALA A 76 -5.81 -3.52 1.25
C ALA A 76 -6.81 -4.67 1.03
N LEU A 77 -6.37 -5.76 0.38
CA LEU A 77 -7.20 -6.95 0.18
C LEU A 77 -7.58 -7.61 1.51
N SER A 78 -6.62 -7.75 2.43
CA SER A 78 -6.86 -8.35 3.75
C SER A 78 -7.87 -7.53 4.56
N VAL A 79 -7.69 -6.21 4.60
CA VAL A 79 -8.61 -5.27 5.25
C VAL A 79 -10.01 -5.38 4.65
N TYR A 80 -10.11 -5.43 3.32
CA TYR A 80 -11.40 -5.54 2.62
C TYR A 80 -12.13 -6.86 2.92
N ILE A 81 -11.41 -7.99 2.90
CA ILE A 81 -11.96 -9.30 3.25
C ILE A 81 -12.45 -9.33 4.70
N ILE A 82 -11.66 -8.80 5.63
CA ILE A 82 -12.03 -8.71 7.05
C ILE A 82 -13.27 -7.83 7.20
N ALA A 83 -13.34 -6.70 6.49
CA ALA A 83 -14.49 -5.80 6.53
C ALA A 83 -15.77 -6.46 6.00
N LEU A 84 -15.69 -7.23 4.91
CA LEU A 84 -16.82 -8.00 4.40
C LEU A 84 -17.29 -9.05 5.43
N LYS A 85 -16.36 -9.73 6.09
CA LYS A 85 -16.69 -10.69 7.15
C LYS A 85 -17.35 -9.99 8.34
N LEU A 86 -16.88 -8.82 8.73
CA LEU A 86 -17.46 -7.98 9.78
C LEU A 86 -18.88 -7.50 9.41
N PHE A 87 -19.10 -7.14 8.15
CA PHE A 87 -20.39 -6.69 7.64
C PHE A 87 -21.48 -7.75 7.80
N ILE A 88 -21.11 -9.02 7.64
CA ILE A 88 -22.04 -10.16 7.79
C ILE A 88 -22.23 -10.56 9.25
N THR A 89 -21.14 -10.60 10.02
CA THR A 89 -21.15 -11.21 11.37
C THR A 89 -21.55 -10.26 12.49
N LYS A 90 -21.38 -8.96 12.28
CA LYS A 90 -21.64 -7.91 13.27
C LYS A 90 -22.64 -6.90 12.69
N THR A 91 -22.40 -5.61 12.90
CA THR A 91 -23.23 -4.54 12.36
C THR A 91 -22.55 -3.90 11.15
N PRO A 92 -23.32 -3.50 10.12
CA PRO A 92 -22.77 -2.86 8.94
C PRO A 92 -22.04 -1.54 9.29
N LYS A 93 -22.50 -0.82 10.32
CA LYS A 93 -21.86 0.39 10.83
C LYS A 93 -20.45 0.12 11.36
N PHE A 94 -20.27 -0.96 12.13
CA PHE A 94 -18.97 -1.33 12.66
C PHE A 94 -17.97 -1.69 11.56
N ALA A 95 -18.43 -2.43 10.53
CA ALA A 95 -17.62 -2.75 9.35
C ALA A 95 -17.16 -1.48 8.61
N THR A 96 -18.03 -0.47 8.48
CA THR A 96 -17.69 0.81 7.86
C THR A 96 -16.66 1.59 8.67
N TYR A 97 -16.79 1.65 10.00
CA TYR A 97 -15.79 2.33 10.84
C TYR A 97 -14.43 1.65 10.78
N PHE A 98 -14.41 0.31 10.79
CA PHE A 98 -13.18 -0.46 10.61
C PHE A 98 -12.51 -0.14 9.27
N LEU A 99 -13.27 -0.12 8.16
CA LEU A 99 -12.72 0.26 6.86
C LEU A 99 -12.13 1.66 6.86
N TRP A 100 -12.84 2.66 7.40
CA TRP A 100 -12.32 4.02 7.47
C TRP A 100 -11.02 4.12 8.26
N PHE A 101 -10.98 3.48 9.42
CA PHE A 101 -9.78 3.43 10.25
C PHE A 101 -8.61 2.80 9.49
N SER A 102 -8.82 1.65 8.86
CA SER A 102 -7.79 0.98 8.06
C SER A 102 -7.37 1.78 6.82
N THR A 103 -8.29 2.51 6.18
CA THR A 103 -7.96 3.41 5.07
C THR A 103 -7.02 4.52 5.53
N VAL A 104 -7.28 5.15 6.68
CA VAL A 104 -6.38 6.17 7.25
C VAL A 104 -5.00 5.59 7.55
N LEU A 105 -4.94 4.39 8.13
CA LEU A 105 -3.66 3.71 8.37
C LEU A 105 -2.90 3.43 7.07
N LEU A 106 -3.58 2.96 6.02
CA LEU A 106 -2.97 2.74 4.70
C LEU A 106 -2.48 4.06 4.07
N THR A 107 -3.18 5.17 4.28
CA THR A 107 -2.71 6.49 3.85
C THR A 107 -1.42 6.88 4.56
N ILE A 108 -1.29 6.60 5.86
CA ILE A 108 -0.03 6.85 6.61
C ILE A 108 1.10 6.00 6.02
N VAL A 109 0.83 4.71 5.74
CA VAL A 109 1.80 3.83 5.06
C VAL A 109 2.23 4.42 3.72
N LEU A 110 1.30 4.91 2.90
CA LEU A 110 1.62 5.55 1.62
C LEU A 110 2.56 6.76 1.78
N VAL A 111 2.31 7.63 2.76
CA VAL A 111 3.18 8.78 3.04
C VAL A 111 4.58 8.32 3.45
N VAL A 112 4.69 7.28 4.28
CA VAL A 112 5.97 6.70 4.67
C VAL A 112 6.70 6.11 3.46
N THR A 113 6.01 5.39 2.58
CA THR A 113 6.57 4.84 1.34
C THR A 113 7.13 5.95 0.45
N ILE A 114 6.37 7.04 0.24
CA ILE A 114 6.84 8.21 -0.53
C ILE A 114 8.11 8.81 0.11
N ALA A 115 8.15 8.93 1.43
CA ALA A 115 9.32 9.44 2.13
C ALA A 115 10.56 8.55 1.92
N ILE A 116 10.38 7.23 1.95
CA ILE A 116 11.45 6.25 1.69
C ILE A 116 11.96 6.39 0.25
N PHE A 117 11.05 6.39 -0.74
CA PHE A 117 11.42 6.51 -2.16
C PHE A 117 12.18 7.81 -2.43
N ARG A 118 11.77 8.92 -1.81
CA ARG A 118 12.48 10.20 -1.94
C ARG A 118 13.89 10.18 -1.33
N VAL A 119 14.08 9.51 -0.20
CA VAL A 119 15.41 9.37 0.40
C VAL A 119 16.32 8.53 -0.50
N ILE A 120 15.79 7.47 -1.12
CA ILE A 120 16.53 6.64 -2.06
C ILE A 120 16.94 7.47 -3.29
N SER A 121 16.02 8.24 -3.87
CA SER A 121 16.29 9.02 -5.09
C SER A 121 17.21 10.22 -4.91
N VAL A 122 17.29 10.83 -3.73
CA VAL A 122 18.26 11.92 -3.44
C VAL A 122 19.70 11.38 -3.30
N VAL A 123 19.84 10.10 -2.99
CA VAL A 123 21.14 9.44 -2.80
C VAL A 123 21.68 8.84 -4.11
N GLU A 124 20.85 8.77 -5.17
CA GLU A 124 21.28 8.45 -6.54
C GLU A 124 22.02 9.60 -7.22
#